data_AF-A0A949XDG2-F1
#
_entry.id   AF-A0A949XDG2-F1
#
_cell.length_a   1.000
_cell.length_b   1.000
_cell.length_c   1.000
_cell.angle_alpha   90.00
_cell.angle_beta   90.00
_cell.angle_gamma   90.00
#
_symmetry.space_group_name_H-M   'P 1'
#
loop_
_entity.id
_entity.type
_entity.pdbx_description
1 polymer ?
#
loop_
_entity_poly.entity_id
_entity_poly.type
_entity_poly.pdbx_seq_one_letter_code
_entity_poly.pdbx_strand_id
1 'polypeptide(L)' 'MGTDPDAPAQFWTRYPSIPAVSERRVFRYPDDPTLHPGPRVPQTLELLARLIHPEAFTRNRQQASYQGAQ' A
#
# COMPACT_ATOMS: atom_id res chain seq x y z
N MET A 1 -4.55 24.02 -2.12
CA MET A 1 -3.54 23.06 -2.64
C MET A 1 -4.29 21.81 -3.05
N GLY A 2 -4.05 21.30 -4.27
CA GLY A 2 -4.99 20.48 -5.06
C GLY A 2 -5.67 19.32 -4.32
N THR A 3 -6.99 19.29 -4.41
CA THR A 3 -7.90 18.31 -3.79
C THR A 3 -8.19 17.10 -4.69
N ASP A 4 -7.44 16.92 -5.77
CA ASP A 4 -7.66 15.83 -6.71
C ASP A 4 -6.89 14.58 -6.25
N PRO A 5 -7.58 13.52 -5.79
CA PRO A 5 -6.94 12.30 -5.31
C PRO A 5 -6.18 11.54 -6.41
N ASP A 6 -6.49 11.78 -7.69
CA ASP A 6 -5.88 11.07 -8.82
C ASP A 6 -4.73 11.84 -9.48
N ALA A 7 -4.50 13.10 -9.12
CA ALA A 7 -3.48 13.96 -9.73
C ALA A 7 -2.06 13.36 -9.74
N PRO A 8 -1.56 12.68 -8.69
CA PRO A 8 -0.22 12.09 -8.72
C PRO A 8 -0.15 10.88 -9.67
N ALA A 9 -1.15 10.00 -9.63
CA ALA A 9 -1.17 8.79 -10.46
C ALA A 9 -1.26 9.15 -11.95
N GLN A 10 -2.14 10.11 -12.29
CA GLN A 10 -2.26 10.62 -13.65
C GLN A 10 -0.99 11.30 -14.13
N PHE A 11 -0.32 12.08 -13.27
CA PHE A 11 0.96 12.72 -13.61
C PHE A 11 2.03 11.71 -14.05
N TRP A 12 2.12 10.55 -13.40
CA TRP A 12 3.13 9.55 -13.72
C TRP A 12 2.87 8.80 -15.03
N THR A 13 1.63 8.78 -15.54
CA THR A 13 1.27 8.04 -16.77
C THR A 13 2.04 8.48 -18.02
N ARG A 14 2.55 9.71 -18.04
CA ARG A 14 3.39 10.25 -19.12
C ARG A 14 4.79 9.61 -19.20
N TYR A 15 5.16 8.76 -18.24
CA TYR A 15 6.46 8.09 -18.15
C TYR A 15 6.35 6.55 -18.18
N PRO A 16 5.84 5.96 -19.29
CA PRO A 16 5.62 4.51 -19.37
C PRO A 16 6.91 3.69 -19.38
N SER A 17 8.08 4.31 -19.57
CA SER A 17 9.38 3.63 -19.48
C SER A 17 9.77 3.25 -18.04
N ILE A 18 9.11 3.81 -17.03
CA ILE A 18 9.34 3.46 -15.62
C ILE A 18 8.57 2.16 -15.32
N PRO A 19 9.23 1.08 -14.85
CA PRO A 19 8.57 -0.20 -14.59
C PRO A 19 7.39 -0.10 -13.63
N ALA A 20 7.52 0.71 -12.57
CA ALA A 20 6.42 0.92 -11.63
C ALA A 20 5.19 1.59 -12.27
N VAL A 21 5.36 2.38 -13.34
CA VAL A 21 4.25 3.01 -14.07
C VAL A 21 3.60 2.02 -15.02
N SER A 22 4.40 1.32 -15.84
CA SER A 22 3.89 0.34 -16.81
C SER A 22 3.18 -0.85 -16.14
N GLU A 23 3.68 -1.29 -14.98
CA GLU A 23 3.09 -2.36 -14.17
C GLU A 23 1.97 -1.86 -13.24
N ARG A 24 1.58 -0.58 -13.33
CA ARG A 24 0.52 0.04 -12.50
C ARG A 24 0.78 -0.07 -10.98
N ARG A 25 2.04 -0.01 -10.57
CA ARG A 25 2.50 -0.01 -9.17
C ARG A 25 2.78 1.40 -8.63
N VAL A 26 1.91 2.35 -8.97
CA VAL A 26 1.96 3.73 -8.45
C VAL A 26 0.91 3.87 -7.35
N PHE A 27 1.36 3.94 -6.10
CA PHE A 27 0.48 3.98 -4.94
C PHE A 27 0.56 5.33 -4.24
N ARG A 28 -0.58 5.82 -3.77
CA ARG A 28 -0.66 6.93 -2.82
C ARG A 28 -0.82 6.37 -1.41
N TYR A 29 -0.13 6.97 -0.46
CA TYR A 29 -0.31 6.72 0.97
C TYR A 29 -0.58 8.05 1.69
N PRO A 30 -1.26 8.03 2.85
CA PRO A 30 -1.61 9.24 3.58
C PRO A 30 -0.38 9.83 4.30
N ASP A 31 -0.16 11.14 4.18
CA ASP A 31 1.02 11.83 4.74
C ASP A 31 1.17 11.68 6.28
N ASP A 32 0.06 11.59 7.01
CA ASP A 32 0.00 11.18 8.43
C ASP A 32 -0.66 9.79 8.49
N PRO A 33 -0.02 8.76 9.05
CA PRO A 33 1.20 8.74 9.88
C PRO A 33 2.55 8.65 9.17
N THR A 34 2.61 8.66 7.84
CA THR A 34 3.82 8.18 7.13
C THR A 34 5.03 9.10 7.19
N LEU A 35 4.84 10.42 7.29
CA LEU A 35 5.93 11.40 7.29
C LEU A 35 6.38 11.82 8.70
N HIS A 36 5.85 11.18 9.74
CA HIS A 36 6.14 11.51 11.14
C HIS A 36 6.90 10.35 11.81
N PRO A 37 8.26 10.40 11.85
CA PRO A 37 9.06 9.37 12.49
C PRO A 37 8.92 9.47 14.01
N GLY A 38 7.87 8.84 14.54
CA GLY A 38 7.55 8.78 15.96
C GLY A 38 6.92 7.44 16.33
N PRO A 39 6.05 7.37 17.34
CA PRO A 39 5.42 6.10 17.76
C PRO A 39 4.54 5.45 16.68
N ARG A 40 4.31 6.16 15.56
CA ARG A 40 3.50 5.72 14.43
C ARG A 40 4.29 4.99 13.32
N VAL A 41 5.62 4.86 13.48
CA VAL A 41 6.49 4.16 12.52
C VAL A 41 6.03 2.74 12.22
N PRO A 42 5.60 1.92 13.21
CA PRO A 42 5.10 0.57 12.93
C PRO A 42 3.88 0.56 12.00
N GLN A 43 2.95 1.51 12.15
CA GLN A 43 1.74 1.63 11.35
C GLN A 43 2.08 2.01 9.90
N THR A 44 3.01 2.95 9.73
CA THR A 44 3.56 3.32 8.43
C THR A 44 4.27 2.14 7.76
N LEU A 45 5.07 1.38 8.51
CA LEU A 45 5.77 0.21 8.00
C LEU A 45 4.78 -0.87 7.55
N GLU A 46 3.74 -1.16 8.32
CA GLU A 46 2.70 -2.11 7.93
C GLU A 46 1.99 -1.67 6.66
N LEU A 47 1.65 -0.37 6.54
CA LEU A 47 1.04 0.19 5.33
C LEU A 47 1.90 -0.06 4.10
N LEU A 48 3.21 0.26 4.18
CA LEU A 48 4.15 0.03 3.09
C LEU A 48 4.31 -1.47 2.79
N ALA A 49 4.40 -2.31 3.83
CA ALA A 49 4.53 -3.76 3.67
C ALA A 49 3.33 -4.36 2.92
N ARG A 50 2.10 -3.90 3.19
CA ARG A 50 0.89 -4.34 2.49
C ARG A 50 0.88 -3.94 1.01
N LEU A 51 1.47 -2.79 0.67
CA LEU A 51 1.58 -2.31 -0.71
C LEU A 51 2.65 -3.10 -1.50
N ILE A 52 3.76 -3.47 -0.85
CA ILE A 52 4.90 -4.13 -1.50
C ILE A 52 4.71 -5.65 -1.56
N HIS A 53 4.14 -6.26 -0.51
CA HIS A 53 4.00 -7.72 -0.35
C HIS A 53 2.57 -8.14 0.05
N PRO A 54 1.54 -7.91 -0.79
CA PRO A 54 0.15 -8.27 -0.46
C PRO A 54 -0.04 -9.78 -0.18
N GLU A 55 0.79 -10.63 -0.77
CA GLU A 55 0.80 -12.08 -0.56
C GLU A 55 1.10 -12.48 0.89
N ALA A 56 1.92 -11.69 1.60
CA ALA A 56 2.25 -11.94 3.00
C ALA A 56 1.05 -11.71 3.93
N PHE A 57 0.09 -10.87 3.51
CA PHE A 57 -1.10 -10.52 4.29
C PHE A 57 -2.36 -11.28 3.87
N THR A 58 -2.31 -12.02 2.76
CA THR A 58 -3.45 -12.79 2.24
C THR A 58 -3.63 -14.15 2.95
N ARG A 59 -2.58 -14.67 3.61
CA ARG A 59 -2.52 -16.03 4.17
C ARG A 59 -3.24 -16.24 5.53
N ASN A 60 -3.99 -15.26 6.04
CA ASN A 60 -4.62 -15.36 7.37
C ASN A 60 -6.13 -15.70 7.37
N ARG A 61 -6.75 -15.95 6.21
CA ARG A 61 -8.18 -16.34 6.15
C ARG A 61 -8.41 -17.85 6.29
N GLN A 62 -7.40 -18.67 5.97
CA GLN A 62 -7.56 -20.13 5.93
C GLN A 62 -7.37 -20.79 7.30
N GLN A 63 -6.67 -20.17 8.25
CA GLN A 63 -6.42 -20.76 9.58
C GLN A 63 -7.64 -20.62 10.52
N ALA A 64 -8.44 -19.56 10.38
CA ALA A 64 -9.65 -19.35 11.16
C ALA A 64 -10.78 -20.35 10.83
N SER A 65 -10.80 -20.92 9.61
CA SER A 65 -11.78 -21.94 9.21
C SER A 65 -11.47 -23.35 9.72
N TYR A 66 -10.25 -23.61 10.20
CA TYR A 66 -9.86 -24.94 10.73
C TYR A 66 -10.07 -25.10 12.23
N GLN A 67 -10.35 -24.04 12.99
CA GLN A 67 -10.50 -24.08 14.46
C GLN A 67 -11.96 -24.23 14.94
N GLY A 68 -12.94 -24.37 14.04
CA GLY A 68 -14.36 -24.57 14.36
C GLY A 68 -14.86 -26.02 14.28
N ALA A 69 -13.98 -27.00 14.10
CA ALA A 69 -14.34 -28.40 14.00
C ALA A 69 -13.51 -29.25 14.98
N GLN A 70 -13.82 -29.12 16.27
CA GLN A 70 -13.55 -30.14 17.29
C GLN A 70 -14.76 -30.27 18.20
#